data_AF-A0A8B8BFM2-F1
#
_entry.id   AF-A0A8B8BFM2-F1
#
_cell.length_a   1.000
_cell.length_b   1.000
_cell.length_c   1.000
_cell.angle_alpha   90.00
_cell.angle_beta   90.00
_cell.angle_gamma   90.00
#
_symmetry.space_group_name_H-M   'P 1'
#
loop_
_entity.id
_entity.type
_entity.pdbx_description
1 polymer ?
#
loop_
_entity_poly.entity_id
_entity_poly.type
_entity_poly.pdbx_seq_one_letter_code
_entity_poly.pdbx_strand_id
1 'polypeptide(L)'
;MCIKMCRCLFLAVLIFFGFYQHANGTTHLWLNRDGSPGGTLHYRLVKSLMPCSVQTIQNTIKDFHKLLNPNGLTCIKLVEENDPSAPISMFFKDKFDGCTSHTDIPGMPTLTFPPKQISIGVNDNCIDRRKVVYILARILGLPDEHTRPDRDNFLTIHMDNIKHEFHRFYDKSPTEMWNNIIGLPYDYTSVTHVGPFEHALDLKKPTLSSKYPGVHFGDKMNLSVIDVQKLRTLYKCPTEAENHYVAESEYRPVHCTFDLPMCELVNDWTLHGNKWIKRRGAVTGNGPQTDHSNGDGWYMYTNQTHSTNTASLVSRTEISPGPVCVSLYYYVEDNSTTLIVSQKDSLNGKTSTLQEISSNGSPSWSEIRFNVTLSTMWRISITASVVQGGVAIDDVTVQYGDCPENSCDTY
;
A
#
# COMPACT_ATOMS: atom_id res chain seq x y z
N MET A 1 -22.77 -12.03 -47.27
CA MET A 1 -24.13 -11.45 -47.28
C MET A 1 -24.89 -12.10 -46.13
N CYS A 2 -25.32 -11.44 -45.07
CA CYS A 2 -25.97 -10.15 -44.99
C CYS A 2 -25.64 -9.47 -43.65
N ILE A 3 -25.32 -8.18 -43.75
CA ILE A 3 -25.08 -7.24 -42.66
C ILE A 3 -26.43 -6.86 -42.03
N LYS A 4 -26.54 -6.92 -40.70
CA LYS A 4 -27.50 -6.15 -39.89
C LYS A 4 -26.67 -5.58 -38.73
N MET A 5 -26.05 -4.40 -38.83
CA MET A 5 -26.69 -3.08 -38.74
C MET A 5 -27.93 -3.10 -37.83
N CYS A 6 -27.70 -2.96 -36.52
CA CYS A 6 -28.69 -2.40 -35.61
C CYS A 6 -28.18 -1.02 -35.16
N ARG A 7 -29.06 -0.04 -35.28
CA ARG A 7 -28.81 1.41 -35.30
C ARG A 7 -28.34 1.93 -33.94
N CYS A 8 -27.13 2.48 -33.88
CA CYS A 8 -26.70 3.49 -32.90
C CYS A 8 -26.33 4.77 -33.66
N LEU A 9 -27.33 5.37 -34.31
CA LEU A 9 -27.22 6.71 -34.89
C LEU A 9 -28.10 7.65 -34.05
N PHE A 10 -27.49 8.74 -33.61
CA PHE A 10 -28.11 9.93 -33.02
C PHE A 10 -28.70 9.82 -31.60
N LEU A 11 -27.80 9.93 -30.62
CA LEU A 11 -27.84 11.08 -29.71
C LEU A 11 -26.42 11.63 -29.51
N ALA A 12 -25.82 12.04 -30.63
CA ALA A 12 -24.84 13.10 -30.65
C ALA A 12 -25.59 14.44 -30.62
N VAL A 13 -25.96 14.90 -29.43
CA VAL A 13 -26.26 16.30 -29.08
C VAL A 13 -25.95 16.38 -27.58
N LEU A 14 -24.71 16.61 -27.13
CA LEU A 14 -23.96 17.86 -27.30
C LEU A 14 -22.45 17.56 -27.47
N ILE A 15 -21.96 17.63 -28.70
CA ILE A 15 -20.59 18.07 -29.01
C ILE A 15 -20.75 19.43 -29.70
N PHE A 16 -19.79 20.33 -29.50
CA PHE A 16 -19.66 21.69 -30.04
C PHE A 16 -20.27 22.80 -29.17
N PHE A 17 -19.55 23.19 -28.13
CA PHE A 17 -18.90 24.50 -28.00
C PHE A 17 -17.92 24.39 -26.82
N GLY A 18 -16.87 25.23 -26.82
CA GLY A 18 -15.92 25.31 -25.71
C GLY A 18 -16.60 25.50 -24.35
N PHE A 19 -15.81 25.34 -23.29
CA PHE A 19 -16.21 25.29 -21.88
C PHE A 19 -16.56 23.88 -21.37
N TYR A 20 -15.55 23.00 -21.30
CA TYR A 20 -15.45 22.17 -20.10
C TYR A 20 -15.12 23.15 -18.96
N GLN A 21 -16.14 23.72 -18.34
CA GLN A 21 -15.95 24.40 -17.07
C GLN A 21 -15.38 23.36 -16.12
N HIS A 22 -14.18 23.63 -15.59
CA HIS A 22 -13.63 22.94 -14.43
C HIS A 22 -14.68 22.96 -13.32
N ALA A 23 -15.51 21.91 -13.23
CA ALA A 23 -16.31 21.67 -12.05
C ALA A 23 -15.31 21.42 -10.91
N ASN A 24 -15.38 22.23 -9.84
CA ASN A 24 -14.54 22.11 -8.66
C ASN A 24 -14.56 20.66 -8.15
N GLY A 25 -13.54 19.88 -8.51
CA GLY A 25 -13.56 18.42 -8.46
C GLY A 25 -13.13 17.87 -7.11
N THR A 26 -13.93 18.04 -6.07
CA THR A 26 -13.69 17.39 -4.77
C THR A 26 -14.08 15.92 -4.80
N THR A 27 -13.29 15.04 -4.19
CA THR A 27 -13.66 13.64 -3.97
C THR A 27 -14.92 13.56 -3.11
N HIS A 28 -16.00 13.00 -3.65
CA HIS A 28 -17.24 12.77 -2.92
C HIS A 28 -17.15 11.48 -2.09
N LEU A 29 -17.21 11.61 -0.77
CA LEU A 29 -17.16 10.49 0.17
C LEU A 29 -18.56 10.04 0.59
N TRP A 30 -18.66 8.78 1.02
CA TRP A 30 -19.86 8.28 1.69
C TRP A 30 -19.97 8.88 3.08
N LEU A 31 -21.14 9.42 3.42
CA LEU A 31 -21.38 10.11 4.68
C LEU A 31 -22.31 9.31 5.59
N ASN A 32 -22.03 9.37 6.88
CA ASN A 32 -22.91 8.99 7.96
C ASN A 32 -24.17 9.88 7.99
N ARG A 33 -25.18 9.48 8.78
CA ARG A 33 -26.42 10.26 8.97
C ARG A 33 -26.18 11.67 9.51
N ASP A 34 -25.11 11.87 10.27
CA ASP A 34 -24.70 13.16 10.83
C ASP A 34 -23.86 14.01 9.85
N GLY A 35 -23.64 13.52 8.63
CA GLY A 35 -22.85 14.20 7.59
C GLY A 35 -21.34 14.00 7.70
N SER A 36 -20.83 13.27 8.70
CA SER A 36 -19.41 12.91 8.80
C SER A 36 -19.05 11.83 7.76
N PRO A 37 -17.84 11.83 7.17
CA PRO A 37 -17.40 10.72 6.32
C PRO A 37 -17.37 9.40 7.08
N GLY A 38 -17.85 8.32 6.48
CA GLY A 38 -17.73 6.97 7.02
C GLY A 38 -19.06 6.25 7.15
N GLY A 39 -19.04 5.13 7.87
CA GLY A 39 -20.23 4.40 8.25
C GLY A 39 -20.39 3.04 7.62
N THR A 40 -21.64 2.60 7.56
CA THR A 40 -22.05 1.30 7.02
C THR A 40 -22.58 1.47 5.60
N LEU A 41 -21.83 0.94 4.63
CA LEU A 41 -22.27 0.77 3.26
C LEU A 41 -22.96 -0.60 3.15
N HIS A 42 -24.23 -0.57 2.80
CA HIS A 42 -25.01 -1.78 2.58
C HIS A 42 -24.84 -2.24 1.13
N TYR A 43 -24.48 -3.50 0.91
CA TYR A 43 -24.37 -4.07 -0.43
C TYR A 43 -25.32 -5.26 -0.59
N ARG A 44 -25.79 -5.51 -1.81
CA ARG A 44 -26.64 -6.67 -2.11
C ARG A 44 -26.13 -7.42 -3.33
N LEU A 45 -26.23 -8.74 -3.27
CA LEU A 45 -25.90 -9.67 -4.34
C LEU A 45 -27.19 -10.17 -4.97
N VAL A 46 -27.36 -10.08 -6.29
CA VAL A 46 -28.53 -10.71 -6.93
C VAL A 46 -28.44 -12.22 -6.85
N LYS A 47 -29.59 -12.86 -6.68
CA LYS A 47 -29.70 -14.32 -6.53
C LYS A 47 -29.21 -15.11 -7.73
N SER A 48 -29.19 -14.49 -8.91
CA SER A 48 -28.77 -15.11 -10.16
C SER A 48 -27.24 -15.10 -10.39
N LEU A 49 -26.47 -14.43 -9.53
CA LEU A 49 -25.00 -14.47 -9.60
C LEU A 49 -24.47 -15.89 -9.47
N MET A 50 -23.44 -16.19 -10.26
CA MET A 50 -22.72 -17.45 -10.15
C MET A 50 -22.18 -17.68 -8.73
N PRO A 51 -22.26 -18.91 -8.18
CA PRO A 51 -21.78 -19.21 -6.83
C PRO A 51 -20.31 -18.83 -6.59
N CYS A 52 -19.45 -19.04 -7.59
CA CYS A 52 -18.05 -18.63 -7.50
C CYS A 52 -17.88 -17.10 -7.35
N SER A 53 -18.69 -16.30 -8.05
CA SER A 53 -18.64 -14.84 -7.94
C SER A 53 -19.14 -14.37 -6.58
N VAL A 54 -20.23 -14.98 -6.07
CA VAL A 54 -20.73 -14.71 -4.73
C VAL A 54 -19.63 -14.97 -3.69
N GLN A 55 -18.99 -16.13 -3.76
CA GLN A 55 -17.89 -16.50 -2.85
C GLN A 55 -16.72 -15.52 -2.94
N THR A 56 -16.29 -15.15 -4.16
CA THR A 56 -15.20 -14.19 -4.34
C THR A 56 -15.56 -12.83 -3.77
N ILE A 57 -16.77 -12.32 -4.01
CA ILE A 57 -17.21 -11.01 -3.51
C ILE A 57 -17.26 -11.02 -1.98
N GLN A 58 -17.91 -12.01 -1.37
CA GLN A 58 -18.03 -12.10 0.09
C GLN A 58 -16.68 -12.25 0.77
N ASN A 59 -15.80 -13.13 0.28
CA ASN A 59 -14.45 -13.28 0.82
C ASN A 59 -13.63 -11.99 0.68
N THR A 60 -13.75 -11.33 -0.47
CA THR A 60 -13.03 -10.07 -0.72
C THR A 60 -13.51 -8.97 0.19
N ILE A 61 -14.82 -8.78 0.35
CA ILE A 61 -15.39 -7.78 1.25
C ILE A 61 -14.99 -8.06 2.69
N LYS A 62 -14.99 -9.32 3.13
CA LYS A 62 -14.53 -9.72 4.47
C LYS A 62 -13.08 -9.31 4.72
N ASP A 63 -12.18 -9.63 3.79
CA ASP A 63 -10.76 -9.28 3.92
C ASP A 63 -10.54 -7.77 3.86
N PHE A 64 -11.23 -7.09 2.93
CA PHE A 64 -11.21 -5.65 2.76
C PHE A 64 -11.68 -4.94 4.04
N HIS A 65 -12.75 -5.45 4.66
CA HIS A 65 -13.27 -4.96 5.94
C HIS A 65 -12.24 -5.13 7.05
N LYS A 66 -11.58 -6.29 7.16
CA LYS A 66 -10.53 -6.54 8.16
C LYS A 66 -9.35 -5.57 8.00
N LEU A 67 -8.94 -5.29 6.77
CA LEU A 67 -7.82 -4.36 6.50
C LEU A 67 -8.15 -2.91 6.87
N LEU A 68 -9.39 -2.46 6.64
CA LEU A 68 -9.81 -1.11 6.98
C LEU A 68 -10.14 -0.90 8.46
N ASN A 69 -10.36 -1.97 9.21
CA ASN A 69 -10.82 -1.98 10.60
C ASN A 69 -9.91 -2.84 11.49
N PRO A 70 -8.61 -2.48 11.62
CA PRO A 70 -7.68 -3.23 12.47
C PRO A 70 -8.10 -3.17 13.93
N ASN A 71 -7.78 -4.22 14.69
CA ASN A 71 -7.95 -4.28 16.15
C ASN A 71 -9.37 -4.00 16.65
N GLY A 72 -10.39 -4.31 15.83
CA GLY A 72 -11.79 -4.12 16.18
C GLY A 72 -12.28 -2.68 16.09
N LEU A 73 -11.43 -1.73 15.69
CA LEU A 73 -11.83 -0.34 15.42
C LEU A 73 -12.79 -0.30 14.24
N THR A 74 -13.95 0.33 14.40
CA THR A 74 -14.93 0.39 13.31
C THR A 74 -15.02 1.76 12.67
N CYS A 75 -14.68 1.86 11.39
CA CYS A 75 -14.74 3.08 10.60
C CYS A 75 -15.55 2.93 9.31
N ILE A 76 -15.13 2.01 8.42
CA ILE A 76 -15.78 1.76 7.13
C ILE A 76 -16.32 0.32 7.17
N LYS A 77 -17.65 0.16 7.23
CA LYS A 77 -18.31 -1.14 7.26
C LYS A 77 -18.96 -1.43 5.92
N LEU A 78 -18.79 -2.66 5.46
CA LEU A 78 -19.47 -3.19 4.27
C LEU A 78 -20.35 -4.34 4.77
N VAL A 79 -21.67 -4.18 4.68
CA VAL A 79 -22.64 -5.13 5.24
C VAL A 79 -23.55 -5.64 4.14
N GLU A 80 -23.70 -6.95 4.07
CA GLU A 80 -24.62 -7.57 3.12
C GLU A 80 -26.07 -7.33 3.55
N GLU A 81 -26.90 -6.88 2.60
CA GLU A 81 -28.31 -6.56 2.83
C GLU A 81 -29.22 -7.51 2.04
N ASN A 82 -29.90 -8.37 2.80
CA ASN A 82 -30.75 -9.42 2.27
C ASN A 82 -32.23 -9.00 2.18
N ASP A 83 -32.67 -7.98 2.92
CA ASP A 83 -34.02 -7.45 2.79
C ASP A 83 -34.13 -6.67 1.48
N PRO A 84 -34.99 -7.08 0.51
CA PRO A 84 -35.15 -6.39 -0.77
C PRO A 84 -35.64 -4.95 -0.63
N SER A 85 -36.32 -4.62 0.47
CA SER A 85 -36.91 -3.31 0.75
C SER A 85 -35.97 -2.35 1.48
N ALA A 86 -34.86 -2.85 2.04
CA ALA A 86 -33.87 -2.03 2.71
C ALA A 86 -33.05 -1.18 1.73
N PRO A 87 -32.63 0.03 2.13
CA PRO A 87 -31.77 0.88 1.31
C PRO A 87 -30.38 0.26 1.14
N ILE A 88 -29.82 0.31 -0.07
CA ILE A 88 -28.49 -0.22 -0.38
C ILE A 88 -27.61 0.82 -1.06
N SER A 89 -26.34 0.81 -0.70
CA SER A 89 -25.28 1.63 -1.29
C SER A 89 -24.74 1.01 -2.58
N MET A 90 -24.63 -0.32 -2.62
CA MET A 90 -24.03 -1.05 -3.74
C MET A 90 -24.86 -2.29 -4.12
N PHE A 91 -24.88 -2.59 -5.41
CA PHE A 91 -25.67 -3.70 -5.95
C PHE A 91 -24.86 -4.47 -6.99
N PHE A 92 -24.55 -5.74 -6.72
CA PHE A 92 -23.86 -6.62 -7.66
C PHE A 92 -24.88 -7.41 -8.48
N LYS A 93 -24.83 -7.29 -9.82
CA LYS A 93 -25.80 -7.92 -10.73
C LYS A 93 -25.16 -8.69 -11.89
N ASP A 94 -25.91 -9.62 -12.49
CA ASP A 94 -25.51 -10.32 -13.71
C ASP A 94 -25.54 -9.41 -14.92
N LYS A 95 -24.46 -9.42 -15.70
CA LYS A 95 -24.29 -8.66 -16.94
C LYS A 95 -24.57 -7.16 -16.84
N PHE A 96 -24.06 -6.50 -17.85
CA PHE A 96 -23.94 -5.06 -17.97
C PHE A 96 -25.09 -4.58 -18.86
N ASP A 97 -26.07 -3.85 -18.32
CA ASP A 97 -27.18 -3.28 -19.09
C ASP A 97 -26.74 -2.02 -19.85
N GLY A 98 -25.66 -2.11 -20.63
CA GLY A 98 -25.20 -1.12 -21.60
C GLY A 98 -24.80 0.29 -21.08
N CYS A 99 -25.17 0.67 -19.87
CA CYS A 99 -25.07 2.03 -19.34
C CYS A 99 -24.42 2.08 -17.95
N THR A 100 -23.32 1.35 -17.74
CA THR A 100 -22.35 1.72 -16.69
C THR A 100 -20.93 1.59 -17.18
N SER A 101 -20.59 2.34 -18.26
CA SER A 101 -19.23 2.38 -18.84
C SER A 101 -18.20 2.57 -17.73
N HIS A 102 -16.93 2.19 -17.94
CA HIS A 102 -15.82 2.39 -16.98
C HIS A 102 -15.73 3.80 -16.34
N THR A 103 -16.50 4.76 -16.86
CA THR A 103 -16.80 6.10 -16.35
C THR A 103 -17.69 6.18 -15.09
N ASP A 104 -18.44 5.13 -14.70
CA ASP A 104 -19.40 5.19 -13.58
C ASP A 104 -18.85 4.64 -12.25
N ILE A 105 -17.53 4.44 -12.20
CA ILE A 105 -16.81 4.17 -10.95
C ILE A 105 -16.44 5.54 -10.33
N PRO A 106 -16.81 5.86 -9.07
CA PRO A 106 -16.55 7.16 -8.46
C PRO A 106 -15.08 7.59 -8.56
N GLY A 107 -14.84 8.86 -8.91
CA GLY A 107 -13.52 9.43 -9.23
C GLY A 107 -13.44 10.17 -10.57
N MET A 108 -14.55 10.25 -11.32
CA MET A 108 -14.73 11.29 -12.33
C MET A 108 -15.39 12.54 -11.70
N PRO A 109 -14.99 13.76 -12.10
CA PRO A 109 -15.55 15.03 -11.61
C PRO A 109 -17.02 15.29 -12.04
N THR A 110 -17.70 14.29 -12.59
CA THR A 110 -19.01 14.43 -13.25
C THR A 110 -20.20 14.17 -12.34
N LEU A 111 -20.00 13.63 -11.13
CA LEU A 111 -21.09 13.34 -10.21
C LEU A 111 -21.20 14.47 -9.19
N THR A 112 -22.14 15.39 -9.42
CA THR A 112 -22.50 16.48 -8.50
C THR A 112 -22.87 16.00 -7.09
N PHE A 113 -23.19 14.72 -6.92
CA PHE A 113 -23.40 14.03 -5.66
C PHE A 113 -22.95 12.56 -5.81
N PRO A 114 -22.40 11.91 -4.76
CA PRO A 114 -22.17 10.48 -4.82
C PRO A 114 -23.50 9.79 -5.13
N PRO A 115 -23.52 8.82 -6.06
CA PRO A 115 -24.76 8.15 -6.43
C PRO A 115 -25.33 7.47 -5.17
N LYS A 116 -26.62 7.68 -4.88
CA LYS A 116 -27.28 7.03 -3.72
C LYS A 116 -27.13 5.51 -3.74
N GLN A 117 -26.92 4.93 -4.94
CA GLN A 117 -26.72 3.51 -5.16
C GLN A 117 -25.81 3.28 -6.38
N ILE A 118 -24.86 2.36 -6.27
CA ILE A 118 -23.94 1.97 -7.35
C ILE A 118 -24.26 0.55 -7.82
N SER A 119 -24.41 0.36 -9.14
CA SER A 119 -24.60 -0.96 -9.74
C SER A 119 -23.28 -1.49 -10.31
N ILE A 120 -22.87 -2.68 -9.87
CA ILE A 120 -21.63 -3.35 -10.24
C ILE A 120 -21.97 -4.58 -11.08
N GLY A 121 -21.65 -4.52 -12.37
CA GLY A 121 -21.85 -5.65 -13.29
C GLY A 121 -20.79 -6.73 -13.08
N VAL A 122 -21.25 -7.95 -12.82
CA VAL A 122 -20.43 -9.16 -12.73
C VAL A 122 -20.57 -9.94 -14.04
N ASN A 123 -19.44 -10.34 -14.63
CA ASN A 123 -19.42 -11.13 -15.87
C ASN A 123 -19.59 -12.63 -15.58
N ASP A 124 -19.96 -13.38 -16.62
CA ASP A 124 -20.30 -14.81 -16.57
C ASP A 124 -19.10 -15.76 -16.28
N ASN A 125 -17.90 -15.25 -15.99
CA ASN A 125 -16.67 -16.04 -15.91
C ASN A 125 -16.00 -16.02 -14.52
N CYS A 126 -16.80 -16.04 -13.44
CA CYS A 126 -16.36 -15.81 -12.06
C CYS A 126 -15.59 -14.48 -11.89
N ILE A 127 -16.11 -13.55 -11.09
CA ILE A 127 -15.41 -12.25 -10.94
C ILE A 127 -14.01 -12.42 -10.34
N ASP A 128 -13.04 -11.72 -10.92
CA ASP A 128 -11.69 -11.64 -10.37
C ASP A 128 -11.70 -10.80 -9.09
N ARG A 129 -11.07 -11.33 -8.03
CA ARG A 129 -10.86 -10.61 -6.77
C ARG A 129 -10.22 -9.24 -6.98
N ARG A 130 -9.20 -9.11 -7.83
CA ARG A 130 -8.54 -7.82 -8.12
C ARG A 130 -9.55 -6.77 -8.55
N LYS A 131 -10.49 -7.16 -9.42
CA LYS A 131 -11.56 -6.28 -9.90
C LYS A 131 -12.49 -5.86 -8.77
N VAL A 132 -12.86 -6.77 -7.87
CA VAL A 132 -13.69 -6.44 -6.69
C VAL A 132 -12.97 -5.44 -5.78
N VAL A 133 -11.70 -5.69 -5.43
CA VAL A 133 -10.93 -4.77 -4.56
C VAL A 133 -10.76 -3.40 -5.21
N TYR A 134 -10.42 -3.34 -6.50
CA TYR A 134 -10.31 -2.09 -7.25
C TYR A 134 -11.62 -1.29 -7.22
N ILE A 135 -12.75 -1.93 -7.56
CA ILE A 135 -14.06 -1.27 -7.57
C ILE A 135 -14.40 -0.72 -6.18
N LEU A 136 -14.19 -1.52 -5.12
CA LEU A 136 -14.43 -1.06 -3.75
C LEU A 136 -13.55 0.13 -3.37
N ALA A 137 -12.26 0.10 -3.70
CA ALA A 137 -11.33 1.20 -3.43
C ALA A 137 -11.75 2.50 -4.14
N ARG A 138 -12.14 2.41 -5.41
CA ARG A 138 -12.62 3.57 -6.19
C ARG A 138 -13.98 4.07 -5.68
N ILE A 139 -14.90 3.18 -5.30
CA ILE A 139 -16.21 3.55 -4.72
C ILE A 139 -16.04 4.33 -3.41
N LEU A 140 -15.01 4.00 -2.64
CA LEU A 140 -14.66 4.70 -1.41
C LEU A 140 -13.82 5.96 -1.66
N GLY A 141 -13.56 6.32 -2.91
CA GLY A 141 -13.00 7.62 -3.29
C GLY A 141 -11.50 7.65 -3.53
N LEU A 142 -10.79 6.51 -3.57
CA LEU A 142 -9.41 6.53 -4.07
C LEU A 142 -9.40 6.86 -5.56
N PRO A 143 -8.70 7.91 -6.04
CA PRO A 143 -8.49 8.12 -7.47
C PRO A 143 -7.46 7.11 -8.02
N ASP A 144 -7.34 7.00 -9.34
CA ASP A 144 -6.37 6.09 -9.97
C ASP A 144 -4.93 6.59 -9.76
N GLU A 145 -4.07 5.76 -9.17
CA GLU A 145 -2.73 6.17 -8.71
C GLU A 145 -1.86 6.78 -9.82
N HIS A 146 -1.94 6.27 -11.05
CA HIS A 146 -1.17 6.79 -12.19
C HIS A 146 -1.65 8.14 -12.71
N THR A 147 -2.79 8.63 -12.22
CA THR A 147 -3.34 9.95 -12.56
C THR A 147 -2.93 11.03 -11.55
N ARG A 148 -2.17 10.69 -10.49
CA ARG A 148 -1.73 11.68 -9.49
C ARG A 148 -1.11 12.93 -10.15
N PRO A 149 -1.32 14.13 -9.57
CA PRO A 149 -0.69 15.36 -10.05
C PRO A 149 0.85 15.28 -10.15
N ASP A 150 1.47 14.57 -9.21
CA ASP A 150 2.91 14.34 -9.09
C ASP A 150 3.42 13.08 -9.82
N ARG A 151 2.56 12.34 -10.53
CA ARG A 151 2.90 11.02 -11.13
C ARG A 151 4.09 11.06 -12.08
N ASP A 152 4.35 12.19 -12.74
CA ASP A 152 5.48 12.34 -13.67
C ASP A 152 6.84 12.29 -12.96
N ASN A 153 6.91 12.37 -11.63
CA ASN A 153 8.14 12.11 -10.88
C ASN A 153 8.46 10.61 -10.80
N PHE A 154 7.45 9.76 -10.98
CA PHE A 154 7.50 8.32 -10.73
C PHE A 154 7.37 7.50 -12.02
N LEU A 155 6.63 8.02 -13.01
CA LEU A 155 6.26 7.31 -14.22
C LEU A 155 6.67 8.06 -15.49
N THR A 156 6.90 7.27 -16.53
CA THR A 156 6.88 7.69 -17.92
C THR A 156 5.67 7.05 -18.59
N ILE A 157 4.83 7.87 -19.23
CA ILE A 157 3.65 7.41 -19.99
C ILE A 157 4.00 7.39 -21.48
N HIS A 158 3.83 6.23 -22.11
CA HIS A 158 4.09 6.01 -23.53
C HIS A 158 2.80 6.16 -24.34
N MET A 159 2.36 7.42 -24.52
CA MET A 159 1.09 7.75 -25.19
C MET A 159 0.98 7.20 -26.61
N ASP A 160 2.10 7.06 -27.31
CA ASP A 160 2.22 6.47 -28.64
C ASP A 160 1.87 4.98 -28.70
N ASN A 161 2.00 4.28 -27.58
CA ASN A 161 1.63 2.86 -27.45
C ASN A 161 0.30 2.65 -26.72
N ILE A 162 -0.41 3.70 -26.32
CA ILE A 162 -1.75 3.60 -25.75
C ILE A 162 -2.78 3.72 -26.87
N LYS A 163 -3.77 2.82 -26.91
CA LYS A 163 -4.92 2.89 -27.82
C LYS A 163 -5.64 4.24 -27.67
N HIS A 164 -5.91 4.92 -28.79
CA HIS A 164 -6.39 6.31 -28.81
C HIS A 164 -7.67 6.53 -27.98
N GLU A 165 -8.61 5.59 -28.00
CA GLU A 165 -9.85 5.64 -27.22
C GLU A 165 -9.63 5.62 -25.70
N PHE A 166 -8.42 5.28 -25.23
CA PHE A 166 -8.06 5.24 -23.81
C PHE A 166 -7.17 6.39 -23.34
N HIS A 167 -6.73 7.31 -24.21
CA HIS A 167 -5.81 8.40 -23.84
C HIS A 167 -6.27 9.21 -22.62
N ARG A 168 -7.56 9.55 -22.59
CA ARG A 168 -8.17 10.31 -21.47
C ARG A 168 -8.04 9.64 -20.09
N PHE A 169 -7.85 8.32 -20.02
CA PHE A 169 -7.68 7.61 -18.74
C PHE A 169 -6.27 7.75 -18.15
N TYR A 170 -5.36 8.38 -18.90
CA TYR A 170 -3.98 8.66 -18.47
C TYR A 170 -3.74 10.14 -18.17
N ASP A 171 -4.77 10.97 -18.31
CA ASP A 171 -4.74 12.37 -17.91
C ASP A 171 -4.58 12.48 -16.39
N LYS A 172 -3.87 13.52 -15.95
CA LYS A 172 -3.76 13.80 -14.52
C LYS A 172 -5.13 14.20 -13.96
N SER A 173 -5.44 13.70 -12.79
CA SER A 173 -6.64 14.10 -12.06
C SER A 173 -6.47 15.51 -11.45
N PRO A 174 -7.59 16.24 -11.24
CA PRO A 174 -7.61 17.46 -10.44
C PRO A 174 -6.93 17.28 -9.08
N THR A 175 -6.17 18.30 -8.65
CA THR A 175 -5.41 18.26 -7.39
C THR A 175 -6.34 18.12 -6.18
N GLU A 176 -7.55 18.66 -6.29
CA GLU A 176 -8.59 18.66 -5.27
C GLU A 176 -9.00 17.24 -4.85
N MET A 177 -8.94 16.26 -5.77
CA MET A 177 -9.22 14.87 -5.45
C MET A 177 -8.13 14.22 -4.57
N TRP A 178 -6.93 14.81 -4.59
CA TRP A 178 -5.77 14.32 -3.86
C TRP A 178 -5.45 15.13 -2.60
N ASN A 179 -6.01 16.33 -2.39
CA ASN A 179 -5.65 17.23 -1.28
C ASN A 179 -5.47 16.56 0.09
N ASN A 180 -6.34 15.61 0.45
CA ASN A 180 -6.31 14.95 1.76
C ASN A 180 -5.31 13.78 1.83
N ILE A 181 -4.81 13.29 0.70
CA ILE A 181 -4.01 12.07 0.60
C ILE A 181 -2.71 12.24 -0.22
N ILE A 182 -2.48 13.41 -0.83
CA ILE A 182 -1.31 13.68 -1.69
C ILE A 182 0.00 13.63 -0.91
N GLY A 183 -0.04 13.96 0.39
CA GLY A 183 1.11 13.86 1.29
C GLY A 183 1.53 12.41 1.58
N LEU A 184 0.72 11.41 1.19
CA LEU A 184 1.12 10.01 1.28
C LEU A 184 1.99 9.62 0.07
N PRO A 185 3.01 8.74 0.26
CA PRO A 185 3.93 8.36 -0.80
C PRO A 185 3.23 7.81 -2.06
N TYR A 186 3.88 7.97 -3.22
CA TYR A 186 3.43 7.34 -4.45
C TYR A 186 3.48 5.81 -4.32
N ASP A 187 2.41 5.14 -4.71
CA ASP A 187 2.24 3.72 -4.46
C ASP A 187 2.13 2.88 -5.74
N TYR A 188 3.27 2.40 -6.23
CA TYR A 188 3.33 1.41 -7.33
C TYR A 188 2.57 0.11 -7.04
N THR A 189 2.30 -0.19 -5.77
CA THR A 189 1.58 -1.39 -5.35
C THR A 189 0.10 -1.16 -5.08
N SER A 190 -0.40 0.06 -5.34
CA SER A 190 -1.82 0.38 -5.16
C SER A 190 -2.68 -0.51 -6.05
N VAL A 191 -3.80 -0.98 -5.53
CA VAL A 191 -4.81 -1.68 -6.34
C VAL A 191 -5.39 -0.80 -7.45
N THR A 192 -5.32 0.53 -7.29
CA THR A 192 -5.76 1.53 -8.26
C THR A 192 -4.67 1.93 -9.26
N HIS A 193 -3.47 1.38 -9.14
CA HIS A 193 -2.40 1.62 -10.10
C HIS A 193 -2.62 0.75 -11.35
N VAL A 194 -2.65 1.40 -12.51
CA VAL A 194 -2.73 0.71 -13.81
C VAL A 194 -1.47 -0.13 -14.08
N GLY A 195 -1.63 -1.27 -14.77
CA GLY A 195 -0.50 -2.13 -15.13
C GLY A 195 0.36 -1.55 -16.26
N PRO A 196 1.63 -2.02 -16.40
CA PRO A 196 2.58 -1.47 -17.38
C PRO A 196 2.20 -1.72 -18.85
N PHE A 197 1.27 -2.63 -19.13
CA PHE A 197 0.82 -2.98 -20.48
C PHE A 197 -0.68 -2.73 -20.71
N GLU A 198 -1.34 -2.06 -19.77
CA GLU A 198 -2.78 -1.82 -19.87
C GLU A 198 -3.10 -0.93 -21.08
N HIS A 199 -4.16 -1.27 -21.82
CA HIS A 199 -4.60 -0.54 -23.01
C HIS A 199 -3.54 -0.40 -24.13
N ALA A 200 -2.51 -1.26 -24.16
CA ALA A 200 -1.46 -1.18 -25.17
C ALA A 200 -1.96 -1.45 -26.59
N LEU A 201 -1.42 -0.71 -27.56
CA LEU A 201 -1.51 -0.99 -28.99
C LEU A 201 -0.66 -2.21 -29.35
N ASP A 202 0.58 -2.25 -28.86
CA ASP A 202 1.50 -3.38 -28.96
C ASP A 202 1.83 -3.91 -27.57
N LEU A 203 1.34 -5.11 -27.24
CA LEU A 203 1.57 -5.77 -25.93
C LEU A 203 3.05 -6.10 -25.65
N LYS A 204 3.94 -6.02 -26.65
CA LYS A 204 5.39 -6.18 -26.46
C LYS A 204 6.06 -4.92 -25.93
N LYS A 205 5.36 -3.78 -25.95
CA LYS A 205 5.85 -2.49 -25.47
C LYS A 205 4.98 -2.05 -24.29
N PRO A 206 5.57 -1.44 -23.25
CA PRO A 206 4.77 -0.92 -22.15
C PRO A 206 3.99 0.34 -22.56
N THR A 207 2.86 0.58 -21.90
CA THR A 207 2.16 1.87 -21.89
C THR A 207 2.63 2.76 -20.75
N LEU A 208 3.18 2.17 -19.68
CA LEU A 208 3.79 2.88 -18.57
C LEU A 208 5.11 2.24 -18.16
N SER A 209 6.07 3.06 -17.77
CA SER A 209 7.33 2.61 -17.19
C SER A 209 7.65 3.40 -15.93
N SER A 210 8.26 2.74 -14.95
CA SER A 210 8.81 3.43 -13.79
C SER A 210 10.05 4.22 -14.20
N LYS A 211 10.21 5.42 -13.63
CA LYS A 211 11.47 6.19 -13.72
C LYS A 211 12.57 5.60 -12.85
N TYR A 212 12.20 4.75 -11.88
CA TYR A 212 13.15 4.02 -11.03
C TYR A 212 13.36 2.59 -11.54
N PRO A 213 14.62 2.16 -11.74
CA PRO A 213 14.92 0.83 -12.26
C PRO A 213 14.49 -0.28 -11.29
N GLY A 214 14.03 -1.41 -11.84
CA GLY A 214 13.66 -2.60 -11.06
C GLY A 214 12.29 -2.56 -10.37
N VAL A 215 11.51 -1.49 -10.57
CA VAL A 215 10.15 -1.39 -10.00
C VAL A 215 9.15 -2.20 -10.83
N HIS A 216 8.50 -3.17 -10.18
CA HIS A 216 7.41 -3.96 -10.76
C HIS A 216 6.05 -3.52 -10.19
N PHE A 217 5.06 -3.34 -11.06
CA PHE A 217 3.71 -2.89 -10.72
C PHE A 217 2.66 -3.53 -11.63
N GLY A 218 1.38 -3.45 -11.25
CA GLY A 218 0.25 -3.94 -12.07
C GLY A 218 -0.37 -5.27 -11.63
N ASP A 219 0.33 -6.09 -10.84
CA ASP A 219 -0.16 -7.43 -10.43
C ASP A 219 -0.50 -7.45 -8.94
N LYS A 220 -1.70 -6.99 -8.56
CA LYS A 220 -2.11 -6.83 -7.15
C LYS A 220 -3.54 -7.33 -6.91
N MET A 221 -3.69 -8.18 -5.89
CA MET A 221 -4.96 -8.85 -5.56
C MET A 221 -5.68 -8.25 -4.33
N ASN A 222 -5.00 -7.35 -3.61
CA ASN A 222 -5.46 -6.77 -2.34
C ASN A 222 -5.07 -5.29 -2.27
N LEU A 223 -5.67 -4.56 -1.32
CA LEU A 223 -5.23 -3.22 -0.95
C LEU A 223 -3.76 -3.25 -0.50
N SER A 224 -2.99 -2.27 -0.94
CA SER A 224 -1.69 -2.02 -0.34
C SER A 224 -1.85 -1.40 1.06
N VAL A 225 -0.76 -1.33 1.82
CA VAL A 225 -0.73 -0.59 3.10
C VAL A 225 -1.06 0.89 2.87
N ILE A 226 -0.58 1.47 1.78
CA ILE A 226 -0.82 2.89 1.47
C ILE A 226 -2.27 3.10 1.00
N ASP A 227 -2.89 2.15 0.29
CA ASP A 227 -4.32 2.21 -0.03
C ASP A 227 -5.18 2.24 1.24
N VAL A 228 -4.85 1.37 2.21
CA VAL A 228 -5.53 1.34 3.52
C VAL A 228 -5.35 2.67 4.25
N GLN A 229 -4.14 3.23 4.26
CA GLN A 229 -3.87 4.54 4.85
C GLN A 229 -4.68 5.65 4.16
N LYS A 230 -4.65 5.73 2.82
CA LYS A 230 -5.41 6.73 2.05
C LYS A 230 -6.90 6.66 2.37
N LEU A 231 -7.49 5.47 2.33
CA LEU A 231 -8.90 5.27 2.66
C LEU A 231 -9.20 5.69 4.11
N ARG A 232 -8.38 5.26 5.07
CA ARG A 232 -8.58 5.63 6.47
C ARG A 232 -8.40 7.14 6.72
N THR A 233 -7.52 7.81 5.98
CA THR A 233 -7.35 9.27 6.01
C THR A 233 -8.57 9.99 5.42
N LEU A 234 -9.07 9.57 4.25
CA LEU A 234 -10.27 10.15 3.63
C LEU A 234 -11.47 10.10 4.59
N TYR A 235 -11.62 8.98 5.27
CA TYR A 235 -12.73 8.72 6.18
C TYR A 235 -12.49 9.14 7.63
N LYS A 236 -11.34 9.77 7.92
CA LYS A 236 -10.95 10.19 9.28
C LYS A 236 -11.13 9.07 10.30
N CYS A 237 -10.73 7.87 9.93
CA CYS A 237 -10.91 6.71 10.78
C CYS A 237 -10.13 6.87 12.09
N PRO A 238 -10.70 6.39 13.22
CA PRO A 238 -10.01 6.35 14.49
C PRO A 238 -8.64 5.71 14.33
N THR A 239 -7.60 6.47 14.62
CA THR A 239 -6.29 5.88 14.90
C THR A 239 -6.33 5.30 16.30
N GLU A 240 -5.47 4.33 16.61
CA GLU A 240 -5.38 3.72 17.97
C GLU A 240 -5.17 4.74 19.10
N ALA A 241 -4.83 6.00 18.75
CA ALA A 241 -4.78 7.15 19.64
C ALA A 241 -6.14 7.71 20.12
N GLU A 242 -7.30 7.29 19.60
CA GLU A 242 -8.58 7.93 19.96
C GLU A 242 -9.15 7.59 21.36
N ASN A 243 -8.43 6.80 22.19
CA ASN A 243 -8.70 6.71 23.63
C ASN A 243 -7.67 7.45 24.52
N HIS A 244 -6.71 8.17 23.94
CA HIS A 244 -5.82 9.04 24.70
C HIS A 244 -5.61 10.36 23.95
N TYR A 245 -6.13 11.44 24.51
CA TYR A 245 -5.76 12.81 24.14
C TYR A 245 -4.24 12.96 24.16
N VAL A 246 -3.60 12.95 22.99
CA VAL A 246 -2.38 13.70 22.73
C VAL A 246 -2.55 14.34 21.36
N ALA A 247 -2.73 15.66 21.38
CA ALA A 247 -2.62 16.51 20.21
C ALA A 247 -1.13 16.71 19.88
N GLU A 248 -0.90 17.00 18.60
CA GLU A 248 0.36 17.36 17.94
C GLU A 248 1.12 16.21 17.26
N SER A 249 1.48 16.53 16.02
CA SER A 249 2.22 15.77 15.02
C SER A 249 3.50 15.13 15.54
N GLU A 250 3.92 14.05 14.88
CA GLU A 250 5.20 13.33 15.03
C GLU A 250 5.25 12.22 16.08
N TYR A 251 4.58 11.11 15.79
CA TYR A 251 5.00 9.80 16.29
C TYR A 251 4.99 8.80 15.13
N ARG A 252 6.17 8.45 14.60
CA ARG A 252 6.34 7.25 13.77
C ARG A 252 7.60 6.49 14.21
N PRO A 253 7.54 5.82 15.36
CA PRO A 253 8.57 4.86 15.65
C PRO A 253 8.53 3.74 14.62
N VAL A 254 9.70 3.26 14.20
CA VAL A 254 9.77 1.95 13.56
C VAL A 254 9.58 0.95 14.70
N HIS A 255 8.55 0.11 14.66
CA HIS A 255 8.44 -1.09 15.50
C HIS A 255 8.11 -2.25 14.58
N CYS A 256 9.06 -3.16 14.38
CA CYS A 256 8.95 -4.21 13.40
C CYS A 256 9.43 -5.56 13.90
N THR A 257 8.47 -6.38 14.31
CA THR A 257 8.62 -7.82 14.56
C THR A 257 8.58 -8.64 13.27
N PHE A 258 8.43 -7.98 12.13
CA PHE A 258 8.23 -8.58 10.80
C PHE A 258 7.05 -9.56 10.66
N ASP A 259 6.21 -9.82 11.66
CA ASP A 259 5.02 -10.67 11.53
C ASP A 259 3.96 -10.09 10.60
N LEU A 260 3.91 -8.75 10.49
CA LEU A 260 3.09 -7.98 9.56
C LEU A 260 3.96 -7.52 8.36
N PRO A 261 3.48 -6.70 7.40
CA PRO A 261 4.34 -6.16 6.33
C PRO A 261 5.57 -5.42 6.90
N MET A 262 6.51 -4.99 6.06
CA MET A 262 7.87 -4.54 6.47
C MET A 262 7.96 -3.27 7.35
N CYS A 263 6.89 -2.83 8.02
CA CYS A 263 6.85 -1.73 9.00
C CYS A 263 7.66 -0.49 8.59
N GLU A 264 7.39 -0.01 7.37
CA GLU A 264 8.07 1.12 6.74
C GLU A 264 9.58 0.93 6.48
N LEU A 265 10.14 -0.25 6.73
CA LEU A 265 11.46 -0.65 6.27
C LEU A 265 11.36 -1.23 4.86
N VAL A 266 12.34 -0.92 4.01
CA VAL A 266 12.41 -1.43 2.64
C VAL A 266 13.85 -1.78 2.31
N ASN A 267 14.06 -2.79 1.47
CA ASN A 267 15.38 -3.03 0.93
C ASN A 267 15.89 -1.76 0.22
N ASP A 268 17.17 -1.43 0.44
CA ASP A 268 17.85 -0.44 -0.37
C ASP A 268 18.16 -1.07 -1.73
N TRP A 269 17.34 -0.72 -2.71
CA TRP A 269 17.49 -1.19 -4.08
C TRP A 269 18.52 -0.40 -4.88
N THR A 270 19.07 0.69 -4.34
CA THR A 270 20.16 1.45 -4.98
C THR A 270 21.51 0.75 -4.85
N LEU A 271 21.67 -0.10 -3.83
CA LEU A 271 22.86 -0.92 -3.65
C LEU A 271 22.78 -2.19 -4.51
N HIS A 272 23.81 -2.42 -5.31
CA HIS A 272 23.97 -3.68 -6.04
C HIS A 272 24.41 -4.78 -5.06
N GLY A 273 23.64 -5.87 -4.94
CA GLY A 273 24.00 -7.03 -4.13
C GLY A 273 22.84 -7.73 -3.47
N ASN A 274 23.15 -8.46 -2.40
CA ASN A 274 22.20 -9.22 -1.62
C ASN A 274 21.04 -8.33 -1.12
N LYS A 275 19.91 -8.96 -0.80
CA LYS A 275 18.73 -8.32 -0.24
C LYS A 275 18.33 -9.04 1.04
N TRP A 276 17.76 -8.29 1.96
CA TRP A 276 17.07 -8.86 3.09
C TRP A 276 15.82 -9.58 2.60
N ILE A 277 15.71 -10.86 2.92
CA ILE A 277 14.60 -11.73 2.54
C ILE A 277 13.82 -12.05 3.80
N LYS A 278 12.50 -11.86 3.74
CA LYS A 278 11.60 -12.23 4.84
C LYS A 278 11.48 -13.75 4.92
N ARG A 279 11.74 -14.33 6.09
CA ARG A 279 11.73 -15.79 6.32
C ARG A 279 10.91 -16.16 7.56
N ARG A 280 10.43 -17.40 7.58
CA ARG A 280 9.74 -18.04 8.70
C ARG A 280 10.30 -19.45 8.89
N GLY A 281 10.47 -19.86 10.15
CA GLY A 281 11.05 -21.14 10.50
C GLY A 281 12.56 -21.23 10.24
N ALA A 282 13.10 -22.45 10.31
CA ALA A 282 14.53 -22.66 10.41
C ALA A 282 15.32 -22.31 9.14
N VAL A 283 16.51 -21.75 9.36
CA VAL A 283 17.59 -21.71 8.36
C VAL A 283 18.44 -22.98 8.50
N THR A 284 18.83 -23.55 7.36
CA THR A 284 19.74 -24.70 7.31
C THR A 284 21.14 -24.32 7.80
N GLY A 285 21.81 -25.21 8.53
CA GLY A 285 23.16 -24.96 9.04
C GLY A 285 23.13 -24.25 10.39
N ASN A 286 23.97 -23.22 10.57
CA ASN A 286 24.13 -22.50 11.84
C ASN A 286 23.19 -21.30 12.00
N GLY A 287 22.18 -21.15 11.14
CA GLY A 287 21.25 -20.04 11.20
C GLY A 287 20.12 -20.22 12.24
N PRO A 288 19.31 -19.18 12.46
CA PRO A 288 18.24 -19.21 13.45
C PRO A 288 17.19 -20.28 13.11
N GLN A 289 16.72 -20.98 14.14
CA GLN A 289 15.68 -22.02 13.99
C GLN A 289 14.27 -21.41 14.00
N THR A 290 14.11 -20.25 14.63
CA THR A 290 12.87 -19.50 14.77
C THR A 290 13.15 -18.00 14.72
N ASP A 291 12.11 -17.19 14.54
CA ASP A 291 12.14 -15.75 14.86
C ASP A 291 12.45 -15.53 16.34
N HIS A 292 12.74 -14.28 16.69
CA HIS A 292 12.97 -13.88 18.08
C HIS A 292 11.65 -13.55 18.79
N SER A 293 10.68 -12.95 18.11
CA SER A 293 9.48 -12.36 18.73
C SER A 293 8.63 -13.38 19.50
N ASN A 294 8.30 -14.52 18.87
CA ASN A 294 7.40 -15.54 19.46
C ASN A 294 7.76 -16.99 19.13
N GLY A 295 8.73 -17.22 18.24
CA GLY A 295 9.22 -18.55 17.90
C GLY A 295 8.48 -19.25 16.74
N ASP A 296 7.39 -18.67 16.22
CA ASP A 296 6.67 -19.12 15.02
C ASP A 296 6.32 -17.96 14.06
N GLY A 297 7.01 -16.83 14.22
CA GLY A 297 6.86 -15.58 13.48
C GLY A 297 7.79 -15.44 12.28
N TRP A 298 7.89 -14.23 11.77
CA TRP A 298 8.75 -13.88 10.63
C TRP A 298 9.93 -13.03 11.06
N TYR A 299 11.06 -13.17 10.38
CA TYR A 299 12.24 -12.34 10.57
C TYR A 299 12.89 -12.01 9.21
N MET A 300 13.83 -11.08 9.18
CA MET A 300 14.60 -10.76 7.97
C MET A 300 15.92 -11.50 7.98
N TYR A 301 16.31 -12.07 6.84
CA TYR A 301 17.52 -12.85 6.69
C TYR A 301 18.26 -12.51 5.39
N THR A 302 19.58 -12.54 5.43
CA THR A 302 20.42 -12.47 4.24
C THR A 302 21.64 -13.36 4.41
N ASN A 303 22.06 -14.01 3.33
CA ASN A 303 23.28 -14.79 3.24
C ASN A 303 24.04 -14.44 1.96
N GLN A 304 25.24 -15.00 1.80
CA GLN A 304 26.02 -14.76 0.59
C GLN A 304 25.41 -15.52 -0.61
N THR A 305 24.84 -14.78 -1.56
CA THR A 305 24.29 -15.34 -2.82
C THR A 305 24.83 -14.66 -4.07
N HIS A 306 25.37 -13.45 -3.93
CA HIS A 306 25.91 -12.63 -5.03
C HIS A 306 27.39 -12.26 -4.83
N SER A 307 28.01 -11.70 -5.88
CA SER A 307 29.39 -11.20 -5.86
C SER A 307 29.59 -9.98 -4.96
N THR A 308 28.53 -9.21 -4.70
CA THR A 308 28.52 -8.14 -3.70
C THR A 308 27.82 -8.64 -2.44
N ASN A 309 28.58 -8.62 -1.35
CA ASN A 309 28.25 -9.29 -0.09
C ASN A 309 27.28 -8.49 0.80
N THR A 310 26.82 -7.31 0.37
CA THR A 310 26.05 -6.38 1.21
C THR A 310 24.55 -6.40 0.93
N ALA A 311 23.73 -6.43 1.99
CA ALA A 311 22.29 -6.18 1.93
C ALA A 311 21.93 -5.04 2.88
N SER A 312 21.09 -4.09 2.45
CA SER A 312 20.68 -2.97 3.30
C SER A 312 19.17 -2.81 3.35
N LEU A 313 18.67 -2.51 4.54
CA LEU A 313 17.27 -2.22 4.83
C LEU A 313 17.20 -0.78 5.34
N VAL A 314 16.38 0.05 4.72
CA VAL A 314 16.28 1.48 5.02
C VAL A 314 14.86 1.87 5.37
N SER A 315 14.70 2.87 6.24
CA SER A 315 13.37 3.46 6.46
C SER A 315 12.88 4.16 5.18
N ARG A 316 11.64 3.85 4.82
CA ARG A 316 10.91 4.46 3.70
C ARG A 316 10.66 5.94 3.95
N THR A 317 10.32 6.26 5.20
CA THR A 317 10.07 7.62 5.68
C THR A 317 11.26 8.14 6.46
N GLU A 318 11.36 9.47 6.49
CA GLU A 318 12.34 10.18 7.31
C GLU A 318 11.85 10.24 8.75
N ILE A 319 12.81 10.15 9.66
CA ILE A 319 12.64 10.26 11.09
C ILE A 319 13.07 11.68 11.46
N SER A 320 12.25 12.34 12.28
CA SER A 320 12.48 13.71 12.70
C SER A 320 13.68 13.82 13.65
N PRO A 321 14.27 15.02 13.77
CA PRO A 321 15.35 15.28 14.71
C PRO A 321 14.90 15.02 16.16
N GLY A 322 15.85 14.67 17.02
CA GLY A 322 15.60 14.49 18.45
C GLY A 322 16.38 13.33 19.07
N PRO A 323 16.23 13.12 20.38
CA PRO A 323 16.71 11.92 21.05
C PRO A 323 15.86 10.73 20.60
N VAL A 324 16.53 9.65 20.20
CA VAL A 324 15.92 8.43 19.70
C VAL A 324 16.63 7.23 20.32
N CYS A 325 15.86 6.28 20.83
CA CYS A 325 16.31 4.95 21.18
C CYS A 325 16.16 4.04 19.96
N VAL A 326 17.25 3.37 19.60
CA VAL A 326 17.26 2.32 18.58
C VAL A 326 17.55 0.99 19.27
N SER A 327 16.71 -0.01 19.03
CA SER A 327 17.00 -1.39 19.38
C SER A 327 16.62 -2.35 18.26
N LEU A 328 17.30 -3.49 18.18
CA LEU A 328 16.91 -4.61 17.33
C LEU A 328 17.55 -5.89 17.85
N TYR A 329 16.92 -7.02 17.55
CA TYR A 329 17.51 -8.33 17.75
C TYR A 329 18.21 -8.78 16.48
N TYR A 330 19.38 -9.41 16.65
CA TYR A 330 20.19 -9.90 15.55
C TYR A 330 20.71 -11.31 15.81
N TYR A 331 21.01 -12.00 14.73
CA TYR A 331 21.65 -13.31 14.73
C TYR A 331 22.75 -13.30 13.66
N VAL A 332 24.01 -13.44 14.06
CA VAL A 332 25.16 -13.45 13.13
C VAL A 332 25.82 -14.82 13.18
N GLU A 333 25.83 -15.53 12.06
CA GLU A 333 26.27 -16.93 12.00
C GLU A 333 27.81 -17.10 12.02
N ASP A 334 28.56 -16.07 11.61
CA ASP A 334 30.02 -16.17 11.38
C ASP A 334 30.74 -14.85 11.69
N ASN A 335 32.01 -14.92 12.10
CA ASN A 335 32.80 -13.75 12.49
C ASN A 335 33.28 -12.88 11.32
N SER A 336 33.26 -13.40 10.10
CA SER A 336 33.55 -12.65 8.87
C SER A 336 32.39 -11.79 8.39
N THR A 337 31.25 -11.87 9.08
CA THR A 337 30.01 -11.18 8.74
C THR A 337 29.75 -10.05 9.73
N THR A 338 29.41 -8.88 9.19
CA THR A 338 29.13 -7.67 10.00
C THR A 338 27.72 -7.15 9.77
N LEU A 339 27.12 -6.61 10.83
CA LEU A 339 25.86 -5.89 10.81
C LEU A 339 26.11 -4.44 11.24
N ILE A 340 25.66 -3.49 10.44
CA ILE A 340 25.94 -2.07 10.62
C ILE A 340 24.60 -1.34 10.67
N VAL A 341 24.37 -0.59 11.76
CA VAL A 341 23.26 0.36 11.86
C VAL A 341 23.82 1.75 11.61
N SER A 342 23.27 2.46 10.63
CA SER A 342 23.71 3.78 10.21
C SER A 342 22.55 4.77 10.15
N GLN A 343 22.86 6.05 10.30
CA GLN A 343 21.97 7.16 9.96
C GLN A 343 22.36 7.76 8.62
N LYS A 344 21.37 8.05 7.78
CA LYS A 344 21.54 8.81 6.54
C LYS A 344 20.85 10.16 6.71
N ASP A 345 21.65 11.21 6.75
CA ASP A 345 21.19 12.59 6.88
C ASP A 345 20.40 13.00 5.62
N SER A 346 19.20 13.54 5.79
CA SER A 346 18.30 13.85 4.67
C SER A 346 18.64 15.16 3.97
N LEU A 347 19.42 16.06 4.60
CA LEU A 347 19.84 17.33 4.02
C LEU A 347 21.06 17.18 3.12
N ASN A 348 22.07 16.45 3.57
CA ASN A 348 23.35 16.32 2.87
C ASN A 348 23.60 14.91 2.30
N GLY A 349 22.74 13.94 2.61
CA GLY A 349 22.83 12.56 2.12
C GLY A 349 23.96 11.76 2.77
N LYS A 350 24.68 12.30 3.76
CA LYS A 350 25.82 11.66 4.41
C LYS A 350 25.34 10.50 5.28
N THR A 351 25.94 9.34 5.06
CA THR A 351 25.76 8.18 5.92
C THR A 351 26.81 8.19 7.04
N SER A 352 26.37 8.02 8.29
CA SER A 352 27.24 7.88 9.46
C SER A 352 26.88 6.60 10.22
N THR A 353 27.88 5.78 10.55
CA THR A 353 27.69 4.57 11.36
C THR A 353 27.30 4.95 12.78
N LEU A 354 26.26 4.30 13.30
CA LEU A 354 25.81 4.41 14.69
C LEU A 354 26.29 3.22 15.52
N GLN A 355 26.17 2.02 14.97
CA GLN A 355 26.65 0.78 15.57
C GLN A 355 27.21 -0.16 14.51
N GLU A 356 28.22 -0.92 14.88
CA GLU A 356 28.81 -1.99 14.08
C GLU A 356 28.98 -3.23 14.95
N ILE A 357 28.48 -4.36 14.44
CA ILE A 357 28.36 -5.61 15.18
C ILE A 357 29.03 -6.71 14.39
N SER A 358 29.87 -7.48 15.07
CA SER A 358 30.48 -8.72 14.58
C SER A 358 30.09 -9.88 15.51
N SER A 359 30.27 -11.12 15.04
CA SER A 359 30.05 -12.28 15.90
C SER A 359 31.02 -12.31 17.09
N ASN A 360 30.49 -12.63 18.28
CA ASN A 360 31.24 -12.78 19.52
C ASN A 360 31.41 -14.26 19.96
N GLY A 361 31.17 -15.22 19.07
CA GLY A 361 31.28 -16.65 19.37
C GLY A 361 30.11 -17.46 18.82
N SER A 362 29.51 -18.32 19.66
CA SER A 362 28.38 -19.18 19.25
C SER A 362 27.16 -18.36 18.82
N PRO A 363 26.58 -18.60 17.64
CA PRO A 363 25.45 -17.83 17.14
C PRO A 363 24.17 -17.97 17.99
N SER A 364 23.65 -16.86 18.49
CA SER A 364 22.34 -16.78 19.18
C SER A 364 21.69 -15.42 18.93
N TRP A 365 20.36 -15.36 19.08
CA TRP A 365 19.64 -14.08 19.09
C TRP A 365 20.19 -13.20 20.22
N SER A 366 20.61 -11.99 19.86
CA SER A 366 21.17 -11.00 20.78
C SER A 366 20.57 -9.63 20.48
N GLU A 367 20.43 -8.79 21.50
CA GLU A 367 19.90 -7.43 21.35
C GLU A 367 21.05 -6.41 21.20
N ILE A 368 20.89 -5.47 20.29
CA ILE A 368 21.55 -4.15 20.40
C ILE A 368 20.52 -3.11 20.83
N ARG A 369 20.95 -2.18 21.67
CA ARG A 369 20.13 -1.07 22.15
C ARG A 369 21.02 0.13 22.46
N PHE A 370 20.68 1.28 21.91
CA PHE A 370 21.47 2.50 22.12
C PHE A 370 20.68 3.78 21.85
N ASN A 371 21.09 4.85 22.51
CA ASN A 371 20.57 6.20 22.28
C ASN A 371 21.35 6.90 21.16
N VAL A 372 20.63 7.63 20.32
CA VAL A 372 21.19 8.56 19.33
C VAL A 372 20.42 9.86 19.38
N THR A 373 21.11 11.00 19.32
CA THR A 373 20.47 12.31 19.19
C THR A 373 20.90 12.93 17.86
N LEU A 374 19.92 13.23 17.00
CA LEU A 374 20.18 13.76 15.67
C LEU A 374 19.53 15.13 15.52
N SER A 375 20.24 16.06 14.89
CA SER A 375 19.82 17.46 14.72
C SER A 375 19.12 17.72 13.39
N THR A 376 19.09 16.73 12.50
CA THR A 376 18.53 16.80 11.15
C THR A 376 17.59 15.61 10.92
N MET A 377 16.64 15.77 9.98
CA MET A 377 15.81 14.64 9.55
C MET A 377 16.71 13.56 8.94
N TRP A 378 16.42 12.30 9.21
CA TRP A 378 17.33 11.21 8.88
C TRP A 378 16.59 9.93 8.52
N ARG A 379 17.29 8.98 7.93
CA ARG A 379 16.80 7.61 7.72
C ARG A 379 17.69 6.62 8.42
N ILE A 380 17.08 5.61 9.06
CA ILE A 380 17.83 4.47 9.56
C ILE A 380 18.18 3.54 8.39
N SER A 381 19.40 3.01 8.40
CA SER A 381 19.89 2.00 7.47
C SER A 381 20.49 0.86 8.28
N ILE A 382 20.02 -0.37 8.04
CA ILE A 382 20.49 -1.61 8.66
C ILE A 382 21.13 -2.44 7.55
N THR A 383 22.46 -2.47 7.54
CA THR A 383 23.26 -3.05 6.47
C THR A 383 24.04 -4.25 6.98
N ALA A 384 23.84 -5.40 6.37
CA ALA A 384 24.68 -6.57 6.59
C ALA A 384 25.74 -6.67 5.48
N SER A 385 26.96 -7.04 5.84
CA SER A 385 28.02 -7.44 4.92
C SER A 385 28.40 -8.88 5.23
N VAL A 386 27.99 -9.81 4.35
CA VAL A 386 28.07 -11.25 4.59
C VAL A 386 29.16 -11.88 3.75
N VAL A 387 30.28 -12.25 4.39
CA VAL A 387 31.37 -12.99 3.73
C VAL A 387 31.15 -14.50 3.83
N GLN A 388 30.71 -14.98 4.99
CA GLN A 388 30.37 -16.40 5.22
C GLN A 388 29.14 -16.51 6.15
N GLY A 389 28.37 -17.58 5.99
CA GLY A 389 27.13 -17.78 6.76
C GLY A 389 26.01 -16.81 6.36
N GLY A 390 25.35 -16.24 7.36
CA GLY A 390 24.25 -15.29 7.19
C GLY A 390 24.02 -14.39 8.40
N VAL A 391 23.12 -13.42 8.22
CA VAL A 391 22.62 -12.54 9.28
C VAL A 391 21.10 -12.55 9.27
N ALA A 392 20.52 -12.65 10.46
CA ALA A 392 19.12 -12.36 10.68
C ALA A 392 18.94 -11.12 11.57
N ILE A 393 17.83 -10.41 11.36
CA ILE A 393 17.37 -9.35 12.25
C ILE A 393 15.88 -9.51 12.53
N ASP A 394 15.49 -9.07 13.72
CA ASP A 394 14.12 -9.10 14.20
C ASP A 394 13.84 -7.98 15.21
N ASP A 395 12.56 -7.73 15.52
CA ASP A 395 12.11 -6.80 16.56
C ASP A 395 12.77 -5.39 16.48
N VAL A 396 12.86 -4.85 15.26
CA VAL A 396 13.50 -3.54 15.01
C VAL A 396 12.65 -2.43 15.58
N THR A 397 13.21 -1.70 16.54
CA THR A 397 12.60 -0.57 17.22
C THR A 397 13.42 0.71 17.03
N VAL A 398 12.76 1.80 16.66
CA VAL A 398 13.31 3.16 16.61
C VAL A 398 12.27 4.07 17.22
N GLN A 399 12.45 4.53 18.46
CA GLN A 399 11.45 5.30 19.22
C GLN A 399 12.06 6.59 19.77
N TYR A 400 11.26 7.65 19.91
CA TYR A 400 11.76 8.88 20.51
C TYR A 400 11.99 8.74 22.02
N GLY A 401 12.96 9.51 22.52
CA GLY A 401 13.39 9.49 23.91
C GLY A 401 14.55 8.52 24.15
N ASP A 402 14.93 8.41 25.41
CA ASP A 402 15.98 7.51 25.84
C ASP A 402 15.49 6.06 25.86
N CYS A 403 16.43 5.14 25.64
CA CYS A 403 16.19 3.73 25.77
C CYS A 403 15.80 3.40 27.22
N PRO A 404 14.83 2.50 27.42
CA PRO A 404 14.46 2.06 28.76
C PRO A 404 15.70 1.51 29.46
N GLU A 405 15.97 1.98 30.68
CA GLU A 405 16.94 1.32 31.55
C GLU A 405 16.46 -0.11 31.81
N ASN A 406 17.37 -1.08 31.79
CA ASN A 406 17.05 -2.47 32.08
C ASN A 406 16.65 -2.60 33.56
N SER A 407 15.40 -2.31 33.90
CA SER A 407 14.83 -2.69 35.19
C SER A 407 14.43 -4.16 35.15
N CYS A 408 15.43 -5.05 35.06
CA CYS A 408 15.29 -6.39 35.60
C CYS A 408 15.72 -6.33 37.07
N ASP A 409 14.85 -5.79 37.93
CA ASP A 409 14.91 -6.03 39.36
C ASP A 409 13.50 -6.35 39.87
N THR A 410 13.34 -7.63 40.24
CA THR A 410 12.35 -8.22 41.16
C THR A 410 10.86 -8.01 40.85
N TYR A 411 10.16 -9.10 40.50
CA TYR A 411 9.16 -9.74 41.38
C TYR A 411 8.92 -11.19 40.98
#